data_AF-A0A0L0ALM3-F1
#
_entry.id   AF-A0A0L0ALM3-F1
#
_cell.length_a   1.000
_cell.length_b   1.000
_cell.length_c   1.000
_cell.angle_alpha   90.00
_cell.angle_beta   90.00
_cell.angle_gamma   90.00
#
_symmetry.space_group_name_H-M   'P 1'
#
loop_
_entity.id
_entity.type
_entity.pdbx_description
1 polymer ?
#
loop_
_entity_poly.entity_id
_entity_poly.type
_entity_poly.pdbx_seq_one_letter_code
_entity_poly.pdbx_strand_id
1 'polypeptide(L)' 'MIKNQIGRGVDFSELMGQVVVDLLASTKVISVHDIIESLHNVMEITENQCRRENCKILIDMLTRKLH' A
#
# COMPACT_ATOMS: atom_id res chain seq x y z
N MET A 1 17.22 19.32 12.54
CA MET A 1 17.71 18.20 11.71
C MET A 1 17.21 18.39 10.29
N ILE A 2 18.13 18.59 9.36
CA ILE A 2 17.86 18.76 7.92
C ILE A 2 17.49 17.37 7.38
N LYS A 3 16.25 17.18 6.92
CA LYS A 3 15.86 15.95 6.20
C LYS A 3 16.51 16.03 4.81
N ASN A 4 17.66 15.36 4.67
CA ASN A 4 18.34 15.17 3.41
C ASN A 4 17.40 14.50 2.39
N GLN A 5 17.39 15.06 1.18
CA GLN A 5 16.75 14.56 -0.03
C GLN A 5 17.47 13.29 -0.52
N ILE A 6 17.37 12.19 0.22
CA ILE A 6 17.93 10.89 -0.17
C ILE A 6 16.84 10.09 -0.86
N GLY A 7 16.83 10.14 -2.19
CA GLY A 7 16.12 9.21 -3.08
C GLY A 7 14.59 9.29 -3.02
N ARG A 8 13.93 9.27 -4.18
CA ARG A 8 12.51 8.92 -4.26
C ARG A 8 12.35 7.41 -4.02
N GLY A 9 12.84 6.93 -2.88
CA GLY A 9 12.57 5.60 -2.38
C GLY A 9 11.12 5.59 -1.95
N VAL A 10 10.31 4.82 -2.64
CA VAL A 10 8.94 4.58 -2.26
C VAL A 10 8.95 3.90 -0.90
N ASP A 11 8.50 4.60 0.14
CA ASP A 11 8.32 3.99 1.46
C ASP A 11 7.03 3.16 1.46
N PHE A 12 7.16 1.91 1.05
CA PHE A 12 6.06 0.95 1.07
C PHE A 12 5.60 0.61 2.50
N SER A 13 6.41 0.88 3.53
CA SER A 13 6.05 0.59 4.92
C SER A 13 4.95 1.52 5.42
N GLU A 14 4.95 2.79 5.01
CA GLU A 14 3.88 3.75 5.32
C GLU A 14 2.56 3.35 4.65
N LEU A 15 2.61 2.95 3.37
CA LEU A 15 1.45 2.52 2.61
C LEU A 15 0.85 1.22 3.17
N MET A 16 1.68 0.24 3.51
CA MET A 16 1.23 -0.99 4.16
C MET A 16 0.70 -0.74 5.57
N GLY A 17 1.30 0.19 6.32
CA GLY A 17 0.79 0.61 7.63
C GLY A 17 -0.62 1.17 7.54
N GLN A 18 -0.91 2.02 6.56
CA GLN A 18 -2.25 2.57 6.35
C GLN A 18 -3.26 1.48 5.99
N VAL A 19 -2.93 0.60 5.05
CA VAL A 19 -3.80 -0.53 4.65
C VAL A 19 -4.12 -1.41 5.86
N VAL A 20 -3.12 -1.75 6.67
CA VAL A 20 -3.31 -2.56 7.86
C VAL A 20 -4.17 -1.83 8.90
N VAL A 21 -3.96 -0.52 9.13
CA VAL A 21 -4.79 0.26 10.06
C VAL A 21 -6.25 0.32 9.63
N ASP A 22 -6.51 0.57 8.33
CA ASP A 22 -7.87 0.61 7.78
C ASP A 22 -8.58 -0.74 7.94
N LEU A 23 -7.84 -1.84 7.85
CA LEU A 23 -8.35 -3.19 8.00
C LEU A 23 -8.46 -3.66 9.47
N LEU A 24 -7.59 -3.18 10.38
CA LEU A 24 -7.59 -3.51 11.81
C LEU A 24 -8.76 -2.88 12.59
N ALA A 25 -9.51 -1.94 12.00
CA ALA A 25 -10.79 -1.51 12.55
C ALA A 25 -11.79 -2.68 12.71
N SER A 26 -11.54 -3.78 12.01
CA SER A 26 -12.22 -5.07 12.16
C SER A 26 -11.28 -6.07 12.83
N THR A 27 -11.67 -6.69 13.95
CA THR A 27 -10.94 -7.80 14.62
C THR A 27 -10.98 -9.09 13.78
N LYS A 28 -10.57 -9.02 12.51
CA LYS A 28 -10.59 -10.09 11.54
C LYS A 28 -9.15 -10.38 11.11
N VAL A 29 -8.86 -11.65 10.83
CA VAL A 29 -7.62 -12.04 10.14
C VAL A 29 -7.59 -11.32 8.79
N ILE A 30 -6.59 -10.47 8.58
CA ILE A 30 -6.38 -9.75 7.33
C ILE A 30 -5.75 -10.72 6.32
N SER A 31 -6.48 -11.01 5.24
CA SER A 31 -5.96 -11.79 4.13
C SER A 31 -5.23 -10.91 3.12
N VAL A 32 -4.40 -11.53 2.27
CA VAL A 32 -3.76 -10.84 1.14
C VAL A 32 -4.79 -10.24 0.19
N HIS A 33 -5.97 -10.85 0.06
CA HIS A 33 -7.07 -10.31 -0.75
C HIS A 33 -7.61 -8.99 -0.17
N ASP A 34 -7.79 -8.92 1.15
CA ASP A 34 -8.23 -7.68 1.82
C ASP A 34 -7.20 -6.54 1.64
N ILE A 35 -5.90 -6.87 1.63
CA ILE A 35 -4.81 -5.91 1.38
C ILE A 35 -4.86 -5.40 -0.07
N ILE A 36 -5.04 -6.30 -1.05
CA ILE A 36 -5.15 -5.92 -2.46
C ILE A 36 -6.36 -5.02 -2.71
N GLU A 37 -7.51 -5.34 -2.12
CA GLU A 37 -8.73 -4.51 -2.21
C GLU A 37 -8.50 -3.11 -1.62
N SER A 38 -7.88 -3.03 -0.45
CA SER A 38 -7.53 -1.73 0.16
C SER A 38 -6.56 -0.92 -0.71
N LEU A 39 -5.57 -1.55 -1.34
CA LEU A 39 -4.65 -0.88 -2.26
C LEU A 39 -5.37 -0.35 -3.51
N HIS A 40 -6.38 -1.07 -4.02
CA HIS A 40 -7.25 -0.57 -5.10
C HIS A 40 -8.04 0.66 -4.67
N ASN A 41 -8.62 0.65 -3.46
CA ASN A 41 -9.34 1.81 -2.92
C ASN A 41 -8.41 3.04 -2.80
N VAL A 42 -7.17 2.84 -2.32
CA VAL A 42 -6.17 3.93 -2.27
C VAL A 42 -5.86 4.48 -3.67
N MET A 43 -5.80 3.64 -4.70
CA MET A 43 -5.56 4.06 -6.08
C MET A 43 -6.70 4.90 -6.68
N GLU A 44 -7.95 4.57 -6.35
CA GLU A 44 -9.12 5.31 -6.82
C GLU A 44 -9.17 6.72 -6.23
N ILE A 45 -8.90 6.85 -4.93
CA ILE A 45 -9.04 8.12 -4.22
C ILE A 45 -7.82 9.04 -4.33
N THR A 46 -6.63 8.52 -4.63
CA THR A 46 -5.40 9.33 -4.63
C THR A 46 -5.20 10.05 -5.96
N GLU A 47 -4.96 11.36 -5.93
CA GLU A 47 -4.54 12.12 -7.13
C GLU A 47 -3.04 11.99 -7.43
N ASN A 48 -2.25 11.46 -6.47
CA ASN A 48 -0.80 11.38 -6.58
C ASN A 48 -0.37 10.22 -7.49
N GLN A 49 0.17 10.55 -8.66
CA GLN A 49 0.60 9.56 -9.66
C GLN A 49 1.69 8.60 -9.15
N CYS A 50 2.63 9.09 -8.34
CA CYS A 50 3.64 8.23 -7.73
C CYS A 50 2.99 7.21 -6.78
N ARG A 51 2.01 7.66 -5.98
CA ARG A 51 1.28 6.79 -5.07
C ARG A 51 0.47 5.72 -5.80
N ARG A 52 -0.18 6.07 -6.93
CA ARG A 52 -0.87 5.08 -7.78
C ARG A 52 0.08 4.00 -8.30
N GLU A 53 1.26 4.41 -8.76
CA GLU A 53 2.25 3.46 -9.30
C GLU A 53 2.78 2.52 -8.21
N ASN A 54 2.98 3.04 -6.99
CA ASN A 54 3.40 2.25 -5.84
C ASN A 54 2.35 1.19 -5.47
N CYS A 55 1.06 1.55 -5.48
CA CYS A 55 -0.02 0.59 -5.26
C CYS A 55 -0.02 -0.52 -6.32
N LYS A 56 0.16 -0.18 -7.61
CA LYS A 56 0.26 -1.20 -8.68
C LYS A 56 1.39 -2.18 -8.44
N ILE A 57 2.59 -1.68 -8.11
CA ILE A 57 3.76 -2.51 -7.82
C ILE A 57 3.47 -3.47 -6.66
N LEU A 58 2.86 -2.99 -5.57
CA LEU A 58 2.50 -3.83 -4.43
C LEU A 58 1.45 -4.87 -4.77
N ILE A 59 0.40 -4.51 -5.50
CA ILE A 59 -0.63 -5.45 -5.96
C ILE A 59 0.01 -6.56 -6.81
N ASP A 60 0.90 -6.20 -7.72
CA ASP A 60 1.65 -7.15 -8.55
C ASP A 60 2.49 -8.11 -7.70
N MET A 61 3.20 -7.59 -6.70
CA MET A 61 4.03 -8.39 -5.80
C MET A 61 3.21 -9.35 -4.95
N LEU A 62 2.08 -8.90 -4.43
CA LEU A 62 1.18 -9.71 -3.59
C LEU A 62 0.47 -10.79 -4.40
N THR A 63 0.02 -10.46 -5.62
CA THR A 63 -0.64 -11.41 -6.52
C THR A 63 0.30 -12.57 -6.89
N ARG A 64 1.59 -12.29 -7.12
CA ARG A 64 2.60 -13.33 -7.39
C ARG A 64 2.88 -14.27 -6.21
N LYS A 65 2.50 -13.90 -4.98
CA LYS A 65 2.66 -14.73 -3.78
C LYS A 65 1.47 -15.63 -3.51
N LEU A 66 0.35 -15.43 -4.22
CA LEU A 66 -0.86 -16.25 -4.14
C LEU A 66 -0.85 -17.43 -5.14
N HIS A 67 0.10 -17.45 -6.07
CA HIS A 67 0.40 -18.55 -7.00
C HIS A 67 1.65 -19.32 -6.55
#